data_AF-A0A2V8RPD6-F1
#
_entry.id   AF-A0A2V8RPD6-F1
#
_cell.length_a   1.000
_cell.length_b   1.000
_cell.length_c   1.000
_cell.angle_alpha   90.00
_cell.angle_beta   90.00
_cell.angle_gamma   90.00
#
_symmetry.space_group_name_H-M   'P 1'
#
loop_
_entity.id
_entity.type
_entity.pdbx_description
1 polymer ?
#
loop_
_entity_poly.entity_id
_entity_poly.type
_entity_poly.pdbx_seq_one_letter_code
_entity_poly.pdbx_strand_id
1 'polypeptide(L)'
;MTISNAMENQTRLKVSVTARLVAALSFIIPAIGGALSSLLLMNVFRALRSSESAGISAVMAGMKEASLPVIVSLYLAALFGIVVIVILVVRIVVQTKTASPPIWFFILGGILSFLPAGLFWKAQLATLDAISPGSSAIGGIGGVAAEISELLLISVIAAPIVFLLLLLVSVLPFRSHAGSKWGSLVLATVIEVLFIGTAAAIPFLIDGPKRKNEIVNLPANVEYADSDSDIEKESSMVLTLTADNRLYDRQKNGAEGPGTIITREELPEKLAQFFETKTPDKRIVYIKADSNTPYENVLQVFDSIRRAEVDKVGLIVIGKKDEDDPYQISPEMFEVRLPAPVDDTDLVKPNPLTLVAALDKEGRLKLNGEGMGTIGDSENLEARLKEVFAEREINGVFREDSNEIEKTIFLKVAKSNKYGDFIKLVQAVRGAGAHPIGIQIDEIN
;
A
#
# COMPACT_ATOMS: atom_id res chain seq x y z
N MET A 1 -12.52 49.94 46.64
CA MET A 1 -12.25 49.89 45.18
C MET A 1 -11.02 50.75 44.94
N THR A 2 -9.85 50.12 44.87
CA THR A 2 -8.54 50.79 44.90
C THR A 2 -8.21 51.46 43.56
N ILE A 3 -7.51 52.60 43.60
CA ILE A 3 -7.09 53.43 42.44
C ILE A 3 -6.39 52.59 41.36
N SER A 4 -5.71 51.50 41.75
CA SER A 4 -5.14 50.48 40.86
C SER A 4 -6.15 49.86 39.88
N ASN A 5 -7.36 49.50 40.36
CA ASN A 5 -8.40 48.90 39.52
C ASN A 5 -9.05 49.91 38.57
N ALA A 6 -9.01 51.21 38.92
CA ALA A 6 -9.51 52.28 38.05
C ALA A 6 -8.52 52.58 36.91
N MET A 7 -7.21 52.52 37.18
CA MET A 7 -6.17 52.69 36.14
C MET A 7 -6.06 51.48 35.22
N GLU A 8 -6.21 50.24 35.73
CA GLU A 8 -6.16 49.04 34.89
C GLU A 8 -7.33 48.96 33.89
N ASN A 9 -8.53 49.40 34.31
CA ASN A 9 -9.72 49.43 33.45
C ASN A 9 -9.64 50.48 32.33
N GLN A 10 -8.79 51.51 32.46
CA GLN A 10 -8.57 52.51 31.41
C GLN A 10 -7.70 51.99 30.25
N THR A 11 -7.00 50.86 30.41
CA THR A 11 -6.10 50.30 29.38
C THR A 11 -6.69 49.17 28.55
N ARG A 12 -7.91 48.70 28.87
CA ARG A 12 -8.54 47.55 28.19
C ARG A 12 -9.69 47.99 27.27
N LEU A 13 -9.53 47.77 25.97
CA LEU A 13 -10.54 48.08 24.95
C LEU A 13 -11.40 46.85 24.63
N LYS A 14 -12.62 47.10 24.12
CA LYS A 14 -13.44 46.03 23.52
C LYS A 14 -12.72 45.45 22.30
N VAL A 15 -12.69 44.14 22.19
CA VAL A 15 -12.09 43.45 21.04
C VAL A 15 -13.02 43.54 19.84
N SER A 16 -12.45 43.81 18.67
CA SER A 16 -13.19 43.90 17.42
C SER A 16 -13.96 42.62 17.11
N VAL A 17 -15.27 42.74 16.94
CA VAL A 17 -16.15 41.63 16.53
C VAL A 17 -15.85 41.24 15.08
N THR A 18 -15.66 42.22 14.20
CA THR A 18 -15.38 41.97 12.78
C THR A 18 -14.06 41.22 12.58
N ALA A 19 -12.98 41.62 13.27
CA ALA A 19 -11.71 40.91 13.18
C ALA A 19 -11.80 39.47 13.72
N ARG A 20 -12.61 39.23 14.77
CA ARG A 20 -12.85 37.89 15.30
C ARG A 20 -13.67 37.02 14.36
N LEU A 21 -14.73 37.57 13.76
CA LEU A 21 -15.56 36.84 12.80
C LEU A 21 -14.76 36.43 11.56
N VAL A 22 -13.95 37.33 11.00
CA VAL A 22 -13.09 36.99 9.84
C VAL A 22 -12.08 35.91 10.21
N ALA A 23 -11.46 36.00 11.39
CA ALA A 23 -10.55 34.96 11.87
C ALA A 23 -11.26 33.62 12.13
N ALA A 24 -12.44 33.65 12.76
CA ALA A 24 -13.23 32.44 12.98
C ALA A 24 -13.67 31.77 11.66
N LEU A 25 -13.99 32.54 10.62
CA LEU A 25 -14.28 31.98 9.30
C LEU A 25 -13.08 31.17 8.76
N SER A 26 -11.85 31.70 8.88
CA SER A 26 -10.65 30.96 8.46
C SER A 26 -10.45 29.64 9.22
N PHE A 27 -10.95 29.53 10.45
CA PHE A 27 -10.86 28.31 11.26
C PHE A 27 -12.04 27.35 11.07
N ILE A 28 -13.22 27.88 10.75
CA ILE A 28 -14.44 27.09 10.51
C ILE A 28 -14.36 26.35 9.18
N ILE A 29 -13.78 26.97 8.14
CA ILE A 29 -13.72 26.39 6.80
C ILE A 29 -13.02 25.02 6.79
N PRO A 30 -11.82 24.83 7.37
CA PRO A 30 -11.16 23.52 7.45
C PRO A 30 -11.95 22.48 8.25
N ALA A 31 -12.61 22.92 9.33
CA ALA A 31 -13.45 22.04 10.15
C ALA A 31 -14.62 21.48 9.33
N ILE A 32 -15.27 22.32 8.51
CA ILE A 32 -16.32 21.89 7.59
C ILE A 32 -15.76 20.96 6.50
N GLY A 33 -14.61 21.30 5.92
CA GLY A 33 -13.95 20.47 4.91
C GLY A 33 -13.64 19.07 5.43
N GLY A 34 -13.09 18.96 6.65
CA GLY A 34 -12.84 17.67 7.30
C GLY A 34 -14.11 16.83 7.49
N ALA A 35 -15.22 17.44 7.91
CA ALA A 35 -16.50 16.73 8.05
C ALA A 35 -17.11 16.30 6.70
N LEU A 36 -17.04 17.16 5.67
CA LEU A 36 -17.50 16.81 4.32
C LEU A 36 -16.68 15.65 3.74
N SER A 37 -15.36 15.70 3.90
CA SER A 37 -14.46 14.61 3.53
C SER A 37 -14.80 13.31 4.27
N SER A 38 -15.10 13.39 5.57
CA SER A 38 -15.57 12.23 6.34
C SER A 38 -16.87 11.65 5.82
N LEU A 39 -17.86 12.49 5.50
CA LEU A 39 -19.13 12.03 4.91
C LEU A 39 -18.94 11.35 3.55
N LEU A 40 -18.10 11.92 2.70
CA LEU A 40 -17.78 11.31 1.40
C LEU A 40 -17.10 9.96 1.58
N LEU A 41 -16.13 9.84 2.50
CA LEU A 41 -15.44 8.58 2.76
C LEU A 41 -16.39 7.52 3.34
N MET A 42 -17.33 7.89 4.21
CA MET A 42 -18.40 7.00 4.67
C MET A 42 -19.27 6.52 3.49
N ASN A 43 -19.58 7.40 2.54
CA ASN A 43 -20.35 7.04 1.35
C ASN A 43 -19.56 6.12 0.41
N VAL A 44 -18.26 6.35 0.25
CA VAL A 44 -17.35 5.46 -0.49
C VAL A 44 -17.41 4.05 0.11
N PHE A 45 -17.25 3.89 1.43
CA PHE A 45 -17.34 2.58 2.06
C PHE A 45 -18.72 1.92 1.92
N ARG A 46 -19.81 2.69 1.97
CA ARG A 46 -21.16 2.17 1.70
C ARG A 46 -21.31 1.68 0.27
N ALA A 47 -20.80 2.43 -0.71
CA ALA A 47 -20.84 2.05 -2.12
C ALA A 47 -19.99 0.80 -2.40
N LEU A 48 -18.79 0.72 -1.80
CA LEU A 48 -17.91 -0.45 -1.91
C LEU A 48 -18.56 -1.69 -1.30
N ARG A 49 -19.24 -1.56 -0.15
CA ARG A 49 -19.97 -2.68 0.47
C ARG A 49 -21.08 -3.24 -0.44
N SER A 50 -21.68 -2.40 -1.28
CA SER A 50 -22.69 -2.84 -2.27
C SER A 50 -22.09 -3.35 -3.59
N SER A 51 -20.78 -3.23 -3.78
CA SER A 51 -20.08 -3.65 -5.00
C SER A 51 -19.39 -4.98 -4.76
N GLU A 52 -19.85 -6.04 -5.44
CA GLU A 52 -19.32 -7.40 -5.29
C GLU A 52 -17.88 -7.56 -5.84
N SER A 53 -17.35 -6.57 -6.56
CA SER A 53 -16.06 -6.62 -7.26
C SER A 53 -15.13 -5.45 -6.96
N ALA A 54 -15.38 -4.68 -5.90
CA ALA A 54 -14.55 -3.53 -5.57
C ALA A 54 -13.16 -3.93 -5.07
N GLY A 55 -12.15 -3.81 -5.94
CA GLY A 55 -10.75 -4.03 -5.60
C GLY A 55 -10.10 -2.82 -4.90
N ILE A 56 -8.84 -2.99 -4.49
CA ILE A 56 -8.02 -2.00 -3.78
C ILE A 56 -7.93 -0.66 -4.55
N SER A 57 -7.87 -0.71 -5.88
CA SER A 57 -7.84 0.49 -6.73
C SER A 57 -9.10 1.36 -6.60
N ALA A 58 -10.27 0.75 -6.47
CA ALA A 58 -11.53 1.46 -6.28
C ALA A 58 -11.58 2.13 -4.89
N VAL A 59 -11.05 1.47 -3.86
CA VAL A 59 -10.92 2.05 -2.51
C VAL A 59 -10.02 3.29 -2.54
N MET A 60 -8.85 3.18 -3.17
CA MET A 60 -7.89 4.30 -3.28
C MET A 60 -8.45 5.47 -4.09
N ALA A 61 -9.13 5.21 -5.21
CA ALA A 61 -9.78 6.25 -5.99
C ALA A 61 -10.87 6.96 -5.19
N GLY A 62 -11.71 6.20 -4.47
CA GLY A 62 -12.72 6.78 -3.58
C GLY A 62 -12.13 7.59 -2.43
N MET A 63 -11.03 7.12 -1.83
CA MET A 63 -10.31 7.87 -0.78
C MET A 63 -9.73 9.19 -1.30
N LYS A 64 -9.17 9.17 -2.51
CA LYS A 64 -8.65 10.38 -3.17
C LYS A 64 -9.76 11.40 -3.39
N GLU A 65 -10.88 10.99 -3.97
CA GLU A 65 -12.03 11.86 -4.18
C GLU A 65 -12.59 12.42 -2.86
N ALA A 66 -12.72 11.56 -1.84
CA ALA A 66 -13.19 11.97 -0.52
C ALA A 66 -12.26 12.98 0.17
N SER A 67 -10.98 13.05 -0.20
CA SER A 67 -10.02 14.02 0.36
C SER A 67 -10.12 15.42 -0.24
N LEU A 68 -10.77 15.59 -1.39
CA LEU A 68 -10.84 16.88 -2.07
C LEU A 68 -11.47 18.00 -1.21
N PRO A 69 -12.60 17.80 -0.50
CA PRO A 69 -13.20 18.86 0.31
C PRO A 69 -12.26 19.43 1.38
N VAL A 70 -11.55 18.57 2.12
CA VAL A 70 -10.62 19.05 3.15
C VAL A 70 -9.44 19.81 2.53
N ILE A 71 -8.89 19.35 1.40
CA ILE A 71 -7.81 20.04 0.69
C ILE A 71 -8.25 21.43 0.21
N VAL A 72 -9.39 21.49 -0.49
CA VAL A 72 -9.97 22.75 -0.99
C VAL A 72 -10.26 23.71 0.17
N SER A 73 -10.80 23.19 1.27
CA SER A 73 -11.10 24.00 2.45
C SER A 73 -9.85 24.59 3.11
N LEU A 74 -8.73 23.87 3.13
CA LEU A 74 -7.48 24.38 3.69
C LEU A 74 -6.90 25.51 2.85
N TYR A 75 -6.92 25.40 1.51
CA TYR A 75 -6.52 26.51 0.63
C TYR A 75 -7.46 27.72 0.74
N LEU A 76 -8.76 27.47 0.87
CA LEU A 76 -9.73 28.56 1.07
C LEU A 76 -9.50 29.24 2.43
N ALA A 77 -9.25 28.46 3.48
CA ALA A 77 -8.91 28.97 4.80
C ALA A 77 -7.65 29.83 4.80
N ALA A 78 -6.60 29.39 4.09
CA ALA A 78 -5.38 30.15 3.88
C ALA A 78 -5.66 31.51 3.23
N LEU A 79 -6.49 31.56 2.18
CA LEU A 79 -6.90 32.82 1.55
C LEU A 79 -7.55 33.79 2.56
N PHE A 80 -8.44 33.29 3.44
CA PHE A 80 -9.01 34.10 4.52
C PHE A 80 -7.98 34.45 5.60
N GLY A 81 -7.03 33.56 5.91
CA GLY A 81 -5.97 33.79 6.88
C GLY A 81 -5.03 34.92 6.46
N ILE A 82 -4.71 35.05 5.17
CA ILE A 82 -4.00 36.21 4.61
C ILE A 82 -4.76 37.51 4.90
N VAL A 83 -6.08 37.53 4.71
CA VAL A 83 -6.92 38.70 5.04
C VAL A 83 -6.84 39.03 6.54
N VAL A 84 -6.85 38.01 7.40
CA VAL A 84 -6.69 38.18 8.85
C VAL A 84 -5.33 38.79 9.19
N ILE A 85 -4.25 38.30 8.58
CA ILE A 85 -2.89 38.82 8.76
C ILE A 85 -2.83 40.30 8.35
N VAL A 86 -3.38 40.66 7.19
CA VAL A 86 -3.45 42.07 6.74
C VAL A 86 -4.22 42.93 7.74
N ILE A 87 -5.38 42.47 8.22
CA ILE A 87 -6.16 43.18 9.26
C ILE A 87 -5.33 43.39 10.52
N LEU A 88 -4.57 42.38 10.97
CA LEU A 88 -3.70 42.48 12.15
C LEU A 88 -2.56 43.47 11.95
N VAL A 89 -1.89 43.45 10.80
CA VAL A 89 -0.81 44.40 10.45
C VAL A 89 -1.34 45.84 10.43
N VAL A 90 -2.45 46.08 9.74
CA VAL A 90 -3.08 47.42 9.69
C VAL A 90 -3.43 47.89 11.11
N ARG A 91 -3.97 47.02 11.95
CA ARG A 91 -4.32 47.35 13.35
C ARG A 91 -3.12 47.55 14.28
N ILE A 92 -1.93 47.07 13.91
CA ILE A 92 -0.69 47.33 14.64
C ILE A 92 -0.16 48.72 14.29
N VAL A 93 -0.24 49.12 13.02
CA VAL A 93 0.27 50.40 12.53
C VAL A 93 -0.71 51.55 12.79
N VAL A 94 -2.01 51.30 12.67
CA VAL A 94 -3.07 52.31 12.76
C VAL A 94 -3.76 52.24 14.12
N GLN A 95 -3.90 53.39 14.79
CA GLN A 95 -4.68 53.48 16.02
C GLN A 95 -6.17 53.22 15.74
N THR A 96 -6.75 52.23 16.41
CA THR A 96 -8.16 51.88 16.25
C THR A 96 -8.90 51.96 17.58
N LYS A 97 -10.22 52.20 17.52
CA LYS A 97 -11.09 52.28 18.71
C LYS A 97 -11.31 50.93 19.42
N THR A 98 -10.79 49.83 18.89
CA THR A 98 -11.02 48.45 19.37
C THR A 98 -9.73 47.66 19.39
N ALA A 99 -9.54 46.81 20.40
CA ALA A 99 -8.37 45.94 20.45
C ALA A 99 -8.43 44.82 19.40
N SER A 100 -7.26 44.36 18.93
CA SER A 100 -7.13 43.15 18.11
C SER A 100 -7.42 41.87 18.93
N PRO A 101 -7.81 40.77 18.28
CA PRO A 101 -8.04 39.51 18.98
C PRO A 101 -6.79 39.05 19.73
N PRO A 102 -6.92 38.58 20.98
CA PRO A 102 -5.80 38.11 21.80
C PRO A 102 -5.25 36.78 21.25
N ILE A 103 -3.99 36.48 21.59
CA ILE A 103 -3.28 35.29 21.08
C ILE A 103 -4.03 33.99 21.34
N TRP A 104 -4.67 33.83 22.51
CA TRP A 104 -5.42 32.61 22.85
C TRP A 104 -6.57 32.31 21.88
N PHE A 105 -7.15 33.35 21.24
CA PHE A 105 -8.21 33.17 20.25
C PHE A 105 -7.70 32.41 19.03
N PHE A 106 -6.47 32.71 18.61
CA PHE A 106 -5.81 32.02 17.50
C PHE A 106 -5.34 30.63 17.89
N ILE A 107 -4.89 30.41 19.14
CA ILE A 107 -4.54 29.05 19.63
C ILE A 107 -5.79 28.16 19.58
N LEU A 108 -6.89 28.63 20.17
CA LEU A 108 -8.15 27.89 20.22
C LEU A 108 -8.68 27.63 18.81
N GLY A 109 -8.72 28.66 17.96
CA GLY A 109 -9.18 28.56 16.58
C GLY A 109 -8.35 27.60 15.74
N GLY A 110 -7.01 27.72 15.82
CA GLY A 110 -6.08 26.83 15.13
C GLY A 110 -6.29 25.36 15.51
N ILE A 111 -6.28 25.05 16.81
CA ILE A 111 -6.45 23.65 17.28
C ILE A 111 -7.81 23.09 16.85
N LEU A 112 -8.90 23.84 17.05
CA LEU A 112 -10.24 23.36 16.71
C LEU A 112 -10.44 23.21 15.20
N SER A 113 -9.78 24.02 14.38
CA SER A 113 -9.90 23.94 12.91
C SER A 113 -9.38 22.62 12.34
N PHE A 114 -8.32 22.07 12.95
CA PHE A 114 -7.71 20.81 12.50
C PHE A 114 -8.38 19.57 13.08
N LEU A 115 -9.26 19.69 14.09
CA LEU A 115 -9.82 18.51 14.75
C LEU A 115 -10.64 17.61 13.81
N PRO A 116 -11.64 18.09 13.05
CA PRO A 116 -12.37 17.23 12.10
C PRO A 116 -11.48 16.66 11.00
N ALA A 117 -10.53 17.46 10.51
CA ALA A 117 -9.60 17.08 9.45
C ALA A 117 -8.60 16.00 9.92
N GLY A 118 -8.05 16.16 11.13
CA GLY A 118 -7.15 15.20 11.76
C GLY A 118 -7.81 13.84 12.00
N LEU A 119 -9.08 13.83 12.43
CA LEU A 119 -9.85 12.60 12.58
C LEU A 119 -10.10 11.91 11.24
N PHE A 120 -10.45 12.68 10.20
CA PHE A 120 -10.57 12.18 8.83
C PHE A 120 -9.27 11.53 8.34
N TRP A 121 -8.12 12.20 8.52
CA TRP A 121 -6.83 11.66 8.10
C TRP A 121 -6.43 10.42 8.88
N LYS A 122 -6.70 10.37 10.19
CA LYS A 122 -6.47 9.16 10.98
C LYS A 122 -7.28 7.98 10.43
N ALA A 123 -8.55 8.21 10.05
CA ALA A 123 -9.39 7.18 9.43
C ALA A 123 -8.84 6.73 8.05
N GLN A 124 -8.32 7.65 7.24
CA GLN A 124 -7.68 7.31 5.97
C GLN A 124 -6.41 6.46 6.19
N LEU A 125 -5.56 6.81 7.16
CA LEU A 125 -4.35 6.04 7.48
C LEU A 125 -4.69 4.63 7.95
N ALA A 126 -5.70 4.48 8.81
CA ALA A 126 -6.20 3.17 9.23
C ALA A 126 -6.73 2.34 8.05
N THR A 127 -7.39 2.99 7.08
CA THR A 127 -7.84 2.33 5.85
C THR A 127 -6.66 1.87 5.01
N LEU A 128 -5.64 2.73 4.83
CA LEU A 128 -4.45 2.43 4.04
C LEU A 128 -3.65 1.27 4.63
N ASP A 129 -3.46 1.24 5.96
CA ASP A 129 -2.81 0.12 6.63
C ASP A 129 -3.59 -1.17 6.39
N ALA A 130 -4.92 -1.13 6.53
CA ALA A 130 -5.78 -2.31 6.41
C ALA A 130 -5.90 -2.91 5.01
N ILE A 131 -5.59 -2.15 3.96
CA ILE A 131 -5.52 -2.65 2.58
C ILE A 131 -4.10 -3.01 2.15
N SER A 132 -3.11 -2.76 2.99
CA SER A 132 -1.73 -3.15 2.70
C SER A 132 -1.55 -4.67 2.91
N PRO A 133 -0.83 -5.38 2.03
CA PRO A 133 -0.61 -6.84 2.13
C PRO A 133 0.11 -7.34 3.39
N GLY A 134 0.68 -6.44 4.19
CA GLY A 134 1.31 -6.67 5.49
C GLY A 134 0.66 -5.82 6.58
N SER A 135 -0.62 -5.52 6.38
CA SER A 135 -1.51 -4.84 7.32
C SER A 135 -1.31 -5.32 8.75
N SER A 136 -1.10 -4.38 9.67
CA SER A 136 -1.14 -4.69 11.11
C SER A 136 -2.56 -4.98 11.60
N ALA A 137 -3.58 -4.59 10.81
CA ALA A 137 -4.98 -4.88 11.08
C ALA A 137 -5.32 -6.35 10.84
N ILE A 138 -5.55 -7.08 11.93
CA ILE A 138 -6.09 -8.44 11.92
C ILE A 138 -7.49 -8.40 11.30
N GLY A 139 -7.69 -9.10 10.18
CA GLY A 139 -8.96 -9.12 9.45
C GLY A 139 -9.13 -8.03 8.38
N GLY A 140 -8.04 -7.32 8.01
CA GLY A 140 -8.04 -6.31 6.96
C GLY A 140 -9.02 -5.17 7.25
N ILE A 141 -9.66 -4.61 6.21
CA ILE A 141 -10.64 -3.52 6.34
C ILE A 141 -11.74 -3.88 7.36
N GLY A 142 -12.20 -5.14 7.37
CA GLY A 142 -13.24 -5.59 8.31
C GLY A 142 -12.82 -5.48 9.77
N GLY A 143 -11.54 -5.70 10.08
CA GLY A 143 -10.99 -5.62 11.43
C GLY A 143 -10.93 -4.20 11.99
N VAL A 144 -10.66 -3.21 11.14
CA VAL A 144 -10.59 -1.78 11.53
C VAL A 144 -11.85 -0.98 11.22
N ALA A 145 -12.87 -1.61 10.63
CA ALA A 145 -14.08 -0.91 10.17
C ALA A 145 -14.78 -0.13 11.30
N ALA A 146 -14.79 -0.67 12.53
CA ALA A 146 -15.37 0.00 13.69
C ALA A 146 -14.60 1.28 14.05
N GLU A 147 -13.26 1.22 14.10
CA GLU A 147 -12.42 2.38 14.39
C GLU A 147 -12.56 3.44 13.29
N ILE A 148 -12.51 3.05 12.02
CA ILE A 148 -12.70 3.95 10.88
C ILE A 148 -14.07 4.63 10.98
N SER A 149 -15.14 3.86 11.21
CA SER A 149 -16.49 4.42 11.32
C SER A 149 -16.63 5.38 12.51
N GLU A 150 -16.02 5.08 13.65
CA GLU A 150 -16.07 5.92 14.83
C GLU A 150 -15.34 7.25 14.59
N LEU A 151 -14.12 7.22 14.02
CA LEU A 151 -13.35 8.41 13.69
C LEU A 151 -14.08 9.34 12.72
N LEU A 152 -14.69 8.77 11.68
CA LEU A 152 -15.45 9.55 10.70
C LEU A 152 -16.71 10.16 11.32
N LEU A 153 -17.43 9.41 12.18
CA LEU A 153 -18.61 9.93 12.88
C LEU A 153 -18.23 11.07 13.82
N ILE A 154 -17.17 10.92 14.61
CA ILE A 154 -16.68 11.96 15.51
C ILE A 154 -16.25 13.19 14.72
N SER A 155 -15.58 13.03 13.57
CA SER A 155 -15.21 14.16 12.69
C SER A 155 -16.44 14.95 12.23
N VAL A 156 -17.50 14.27 11.79
CA VAL A 156 -18.75 14.89 11.35
C VAL A 156 -19.45 15.63 12.50
N ILE A 157 -19.47 15.06 13.70
CA ILE A 157 -20.08 15.68 14.89
C ILE A 157 -19.23 16.85 15.41
N ALA A 158 -17.90 16.77 15.29
CA ALA A 158 -16.99 17.81 15.77
C ALA A 158 -17.15 19.12 14.99
N ALA A 159 -17.40 19.08 13.69
CA ALA A 159 -17.53 20.29 12.86
C ALA A 159 -18.63 21.27 13.32
N PRO A 160 -19.90 20.86 13.54
CA PRO A 160 -20.92 21.78 14.04
C PRO A 160 -20.62 22.29 15.47
N ILE A 161 -19.97 21.47 16.31
CA ILE A 161 -19.53 21.91 17.64
C ILE A 161 -18.47 23.01 17.52
N VAL A 162 -17.44 22.79 16.68
CA VAL A 162 -16.39 23.78 16.39
C VAL A 162 -17.00 25.06 15.81
N PHE A 163 -17.93 24.93 14.86
CA PHE A 163 -18.66 26.07 14.30
C PHE A 163 -19.36 26.90 15.39
N LEU A 164 -20.17 26.26 16.24
CA LEU A 164 -20.92 26.93 17.30
C LEU A 164 -19.99 27.56 18.33
N LEU A 165 -18.92 26.86 18.75
CA LEU A 165 -17.94 27.38 19.69
C LEU A 165 -17.23 28.62 19.15
N LEU A 166 -16.72 28.56 17.90
CA LEU A 166 -16.00 29.68 17.30
C LEU A 166 -16.91 30.87 17.01
N LEU A 167 -18.17 30.61 16.60
CA LEU A 167 -19.16 31.67 16.42
C LEU A 167 -19.50 32.35 17.75
N LEU A 168 -19.75 31.56 18.80
CA LEU A 168 -20.03 32.06 20.15
C LEU A 168 -18.87 32.93 20.67
N VAL A 169 -17.63 32.42 20.62
CA VAL A 169 -16.44 33.14 21.06
C VAL A 169 -16.19 34.41 20.24
N SER A 170 -16.60 34.43 18.97
CA SER A 170 -16.43 35.60 18.09
C SER A 170 -17.41 36.73 18.38
N VAL A 171 -18.61 36.41 18.85
CA VAL A 171 -19.67 37.39 19.12
C VAL A 171 -19.66 37.87 20.57
N LEU A 172 -19.32 37.00 21.53
CA LEU A 172 -19.32 37.35 22.95
C LEU A 172 -18.39 38.52 23.26
N PRO A 173 -18.85 39.59 23.93
CA PRO A 173 -18.03 40.76 24.19
C PRO A 173 -16.98 40.46 25.26
N PHE A 174 -15.70 40.53 24.90
CA PHE A 174 -14.60 40.52 25.87
C PHE A 174 -13.61 41.66 25.63
N ARG A 175 -12.84 41.99 26.67
CA ARG A 175 -11.87 43.10 26.67
C ARG A 175 -10.44 42.58 26.62
N SER A 176 -9.55 43.33 25.98
CA SER A 176 -8.11 43.03 25.90
C SER A 176 -7.31 44.31 26.03
N HIS A 177 -6.07 44.22 26.52
CA HIS A 177 -5.16 45.36 26.65
C HIS A 177 -4.97 46.06 25.30
N ALA A 178 -5.09 47.39 25.29
CA ALA A 178 -4.79 48.25 24.16
C ALA A 178 -3.27 48.20 23.86
N GLY A 179 -2.90 48.09 22.58
CA GLY A 179 -1.50 48.03 22.15
C GLY A 179 -1.26 47.03 21.02
N SER A 180 -0.05 47.08 20.44
CA SER A 180 0.36 46.20 19.35
C SER A 180 0.36 44.73 19.79
N LYS A 181 -0.38 43.87 19.08
CA LYS A 181 -0.49 42.43 19.38
C LYS A 181 0.39 41.60 18.44
N TRP A 182 1.70 41.79 18.51
CA TRP A 182 2.68 41.03 17.71
C TRP A 182 2.53 39.51 17.89
N GLY A 183 2.25 39.03 19.11
CA GLY A 183 2.01 37.61 19.35
C GLY A 183 0.82 37.02 18.58
N SER A 184 -0.26 37.79 18.41
CA SER A 184 -1.40 37.36 17.59
C SER A 184 -1.04 37.32 16.10
N LEU A 185 -0.24 38.27 15.62
CA LEU A 185 0.24 38.28 14.24
C LEU A 185 1.14 37.08 13.95
N VAL A 186 2.14 36.84 14.79
CA VAL A 186 3.06 35.70 14.66
C VAL A 186 2.28 34.38 14.63
N LEU A 187 1.34 34.21 15.57
CA LEU A 187 0.57 32.97 15.64
C LEU A 187 -0.36 32.81 14.43
N ALA A 188 -1.01 33.88 13.95
CA ALA A 188 -1.80 33.84 12.73
C ALA A 188 -0.95 33.41 11.52
N THR A 189 0.28 33.94 11.40
CA THR A 189 1.22 33.53 10.35
C THR A 189 1.67 32.07 10.49
N VAL A 190 1.89 31.58 11.70
CA VAL A 190 2.22 30.15 11.92
C VAL A 190 1.06 29.26 11.48
N ILE A 191 -0.18 29.59 11.86
CA ILE A 191 -1.36 28.82 11.46
C ILE A 191 -1.55 28.86 9.93
N GLU A 192 -1.29 29.99 9.30
CA GLU A 192 -1.33 30.14 7.84
C GLU A 192 -0.36 29.18 7.14
N VAL A 193 0.90 29.14 7.61
CA VAL A 193 1.90 28.20 7.10
C VAL A 193 1.46 26.75 7.34
N LEU A 194 0.82 26.45 8.47
CA LEU A 194 0.28 25.12 8.73
C LEU A 194 -0.86 24.76 7.77
N PHE A 195 -1.77 25.67 7.44
CA PHE A 195 -2.83 25.40 6.45
C PHE A 195 -2.25 25.08 5.07
N ILE A 196 -1.31 25.90 4.59
CA ILE A 196 -0.66 25.69 3.29
C ILE A 196 0.16 24.40 3.29
N GLY A 197 0.99 24.20 4.33
CA GLY A 197 1.85 23.02 4.46
C GLY A 197 1.05 21.73 4.53
N THR A 198 -0.06 21.73 5.29
CA THR A 198 -0.95 20.58 5.38
C THR A 198 -1.68 20.34 4.05
N ALA A 199 -2.19 21.39 3.39
CA ALA A 199 -2.85 21.25 2.09
C ALA A 199 -1.92 20.71 0.99
N ALA A 200 -0.62 21.03 1.06
CA ALA A 200 0.39 20.56 0.11
C ALA A 200 0.92 19.16 0.43
N ALA A 201 1.13 18.82 1.71
CA ALA A 201 1.67 17.53 2.12
C ALA A 201 0.67 16.38 1.96
N ILE A 202 -0.62 16.66 2.08
CA ILE A 202 -1.64 15.61 2.15
C ILE A 202 -1.92 14.89 0.84
N PRO A 203 -1.97 15.55 -0.33
CA PRO A 203 -1.96 14.83 -1.59
C PRO A 203 -0.80 13.83 -1.73
N PHE A 204 0.39 14.15 -1.20
CA PHE A 204 1.55 13.24 -1.20
C PHE A 204 1.37 12.06 -0.26
N LEU A 205 0.78 12.27 0.93
CA LEU A 205 0.48 11.20 1.88
C LEU A 205 -0.68 10.28 1.41
N ILE A 206 -1.67 10.84 0.71
CA ILE A 206 -2.88 10.13 0.24
C ILE A 206 -2.66 9.42 -1.09
N ASP A 207 -1.85 9.98 -2.01
CA ASP A 207 -1.50 9.24 -3.23
C ASP A 207 -0.77 7.92 -2.91
N GLY A 208 -0.30 7.76 -1.67
CA GLY A 208 0.39 6.57 -1.17
C GLY A 208 1.66 6.30 -1.97
N PRO A 209 2.48 5.34 -1.53
CA PRO A 209 3.43 4.76 -2.47
C PRO A 209 2.61 4.03 -3.54
N LYS A 210 2.63 4.57 -4.76
CA LYS A 210 1.88 4.03 -5.89
C LYS A 210 2.35 2.60 -6.16
N ARG A 211 1.56 1.60 -5.75
CA ARG A 211 1.64 0.29 -6.39
C ARG A 211 1.21 0.50 -7.83
N LYS A 212 2.16 0.42 -8.76
CA LYS A 212 1.87 0.54 -10.19
C LYS A 212 0.88 -0.58 -10.55
N ASN A 213 -0.39 -0.21 -10.68
CA ASN A 213 -1.48 -0.94 -11.33
C ASN A 213 -1.42 -2.46 -11.11
N GLU A 214 -1.47 -2.89 -9.85
CA GLU A 214 -1.51 -4.32 -9.56
C GLU A 214 -2.97 -4.80 -9.71
N ILE A 215 -3.26 -5.43 -10.85
CA ILE A 215 -4.59 -5.94 -11.21
C ILE A 215 -4.95 -7.19 -10.40
N VAL A 216 -3.98 -7.78 -9.71
CA VAL A 216 -4.04 -9.10 -9.07
C VAL A 216 -3.61 -9.02 -7.61
N ASN A 217 -4.17 -9.87 -6.75
CA ASN A 217 -3.70 -9.98 -5.38
C ASN A 217 -2.45 -10.86 -5.31
N LEU A 218 -1.25 -10.28 -5.24
CA LEU A 218 -0.02 -11.08 -5.20
C LEU A 218 0.16 -11.80 -3.85
N PRO A 219 0.84 -12.96 -3.83
CA PRO A 219 1.37 -13.55 -2.60
C PRO A 219 2.26 -12.55 -1.86
N ALA A 220 2.03 -12.39 -0.56
CA ALA A 220 2.67 -11.37 0.26
C ALA A 220 3.19 -11.91 1.59
N ASN A 221 4.02 -11.09 2.25
CA ASN A 221 4.77 -11.47 3.46
C ASN A 221 5.68 -12.66 3.20
N VAL A 222 6.25 -12.70 1.99
CA VAL A 222 7.16 -13.75 1.57
C VAL A 222 8.56 -13.45 2.13
N GLU A 223 9.25 -14.49 2.57
CA GLU A 223 10.65 -14.43 2.98
C GLU A 223 11.53 -15.15 1.96
N TYR A 224 12.84 -14.83 1.93
CA TYR A 224 13.85 -15.48 1.09
C TYR A 224 13.70 -15.28 -0.42
N ALA A 225 12.82 -14.37 -0.87
CA ALA A 225 12.75 -13.96 -2.27
C ALA A 225 13.83 -12.90 -2.56
N ASP A 226 14.28 -12.88 -3.80
CA ASP A 226 15.38 -12.03 -4.23
C ASP A 226 14.83 -10.73 -4.84
N SER A 227 15.41 -9.59 -4.48
CA SER A 227 15.10 -8.31 -5.14
C SER A 227 15.73 -8.28 -6.53
N ASP A 228 14.95 -7.93 -7.55
CA ASP A 228 15.46 -7.80 -8.92
C ASP A 228 14.97 -6.50 -9.59
N SER A 229 15.93 -5.61 -9.84
CA SER A 229 15.69 -4.33 -10.51
C SER A 229 15.19 -4.48 -11.96
N ASP A 230 15.44 -5.62 -12.60
CA ASP A 230 14.96 -5.91 -13.95
C ASP A 230 13.44 -6.08 -13.97
N ILE A 231 12.80 -6.48 -12.86
CA ILE A 231 11.35 -6.63 -12.78
C ILE A 231 10.65 -5.35 -13.21
N GLU A 232 11.20 -4.16 -12.94
CA GLU A 232 10.55 -2.88 -13.25
C GLU A 232 10.90 -2.31 -14.64
N LYS A 233 11.96 -2.81 -15.29
CA LYS A 233 12.44 -2.28 -16.58
C LYS A 233 11.50 -2.64 -17.71
N GLU A 234 11.19 -1.70 -18.60
CA GLU A 234 10.33 -1.95 -19.79
C GLU A 234 10.85 -3.08 -20.69
N SER A 235 12.16 -3.33 -20.66
CA SER A 235 12.84 -4.41 -21.38
C SER A 235 12.59 -5.80 -20.81
N SER A 236 11.76 -5.96 -19.77
CA SER A 236 11.47 -7.24 -19.12
C SER A 236 10.08 -7.76 -19.47
N MET A 237 10.00 -9.07 -19.74
CA MET A 237 8.74 -9.76 -20.06
C MET A 237 8.02 -10.06 -18.75
N VAL A 238 7.01 -9.26 -18.42
CA VAL A 238 6.14 -9.49 -17.26
C VAL A 238 4.77 -9.91 -17.75
N LEU A 239 4.32 -11.07 -17.29
CA LEU A 239 2.98 -11.61 -17.55
C LEU A 239 2.15 -11.50 -16.28
N THR A 240 0.90 -11.07 -16.39
CA THR A 240 -0.03 -10.96 -15.26
C THR A 240 -1.21 -11.92 -15.46
N LEU A 241 -1.36 -12.90 -14.57
CA LEU A 241 -2.45 -13.87 -14.55
C LEU A 241 -3.44 -13.53 -13.44
N THR A 242 -4.67 -13.23 -13.82
CA THR A 242 -5.75 -12.91 -12.88
C THR A 242 -6.47 -14.16 -12.35
N ALA A 243 -7.29 -13.98 -11.31
CA ALA A 243 -8.08 -15.07 -10.71
C ALA A 243 -9.13 -15.67 -11.67
N ASP A 244 -9.59 -14.90 -12.65
CA ASP A 244 -10.52 -15.33 -13.72
C ASP A 244 -9.80 -15.93 -14.94
N ASN A 245 -8.54 -16.35 -14.77
CA ASN A 245 -7.70 -17.01 -15.79
C ASN A 245 -7.46 -16.16 -17.06
N ARG A 246 -7.39 -14.83 -16.91
CA ARG A 246 -6.99 -13.94 -18.01
C ARG A 246 -5.51 -13.62 -17.87
N LEU A 247 -4.79 -13.75 -18.99
CA LEU A 247 -3.37 -13.45 -19.08
C LEU A 247 -3.18 -12.12 -19.78
N TYR A 248 -2.41 -11.24 -19.17
CA TYR A 248 -2.09 -9.91 -19.70
C TYR A 248 -0.58 -9.77 -19.88
N ASP A 249 -0.16 -9.04 -20.91
CA ASP A 249 1.20 -8.52 -20.95
C ASP A 249 1.36 -7.28 -20.06
N ARG A 250 2.61 -6.90 -19.84
CA ARG A 250 2.96 -5.63 -19.23
C ARG A 250 2.29 -4.47 -19.99
N GLN A 251 1.64 -3.60 -19.22
CA GLN A 251 1.13 -2.31 -19.69
C GLN A 251 2.24 -1.51 -20.40
N LYS A 252 2.01 -1.13 -21.66
CA LYS A 252 2.84 -0.13 -22.36
C LYS A 252 2.41 1.28 -21.93
N ASN A 253 3.38 2.15 -21.65
CA ASN A 253 3.21 3.60 -21.53
C ASN A 253 2.17 4.10 -20.51
N GLY A 254 2.25 3.69 -19.24
CA GLY A 254 1.54 4.37 -18.14
C GLY A 254 0.02 4.51 -18.31
N ALA A 255 -0.61 3.74 -19.20
CA ALA A 255 -2.04 3.77 -19.44
C ALA A 255 -2.80 3.07 -18.30
N GLU A 256 -3.88 3.69 -17.84
CA GLU A 256 -4.78 3.13 -16.84
C GLU A 256 -5.62 2.00 -17.47
N GLY A 257 -5.46 0.77 -16.97
CA GLY A 257 -6.25 -0.40 -17.40
C GLY A 257 -5.40 -1.65 -17.62
N PRO A 258 -6.00 -2.85 -17.71
CA PRO A 258 -5.24 -4.07 -17.96
C PRO A 258 -4.40 -3.95 -19.23
N GLY A 259 -3.23 -4.61 -19.28
CA GLY A 259 -2.43 -4.71 -20.49
C GLY A 259 -3.20 -5.40 -21.63
N THR A 260 -2.52 -5.73 -22.71
CA THR A 260 -3.15 -6.48 -23.80
C THR A 260 -3.43 -7.90 -23.31
N ILE A 261 -4.67 -8.36 -23.42
CA ILE A 261 -5.01 -9.77 -23.19
C ILE A 261 -4.23 -10.60 -24.20
N ILE A 262 -3.50 -11.59 -23.73
CA ILE A 262 -2.76 -12.54 -24.57
C ILE A 262 -3.45 -13.88 -24.45
N THR A 263 -3.74 -14.51 -25.59
CA THR A 263 -4.21 -15.89 -25.61
C THR A 263 -3.05 -16.87 -25.37
N ARG A 264 -3.35 -18.12 -25.02
CA ARG A 264 -2.31 -19.13 -24.73
C ARG A 264 -1.55 -19.52 -25.99
N GLU A 265 -2.22 -19.41 -27.12
CA GLU A 265 -1.77 -19.73 -28.47
C GLU A 265 -0.81 -18.65 -29.00
N GLU A 266 -1.06 -17.38 -28.67
CA GLU A 266 -0.21 -16.24 -29.06
C GLU A 266 1.05 -16.10 -28.20
N LEU A 267 1.05 -16.66 -26.99
CA LEU A 267 2.13 -16.47 -26.03
C LEU A 267 3.49 -16.98 -26.56
N PRO A 268 3.63 -18.20 -27.12
CA PRO A 268 4.91 -18.70 -27.61
C PRO A 268 5.54 -17.81 -28.69
N GLU A 269 4.74 -17.36 -29.67
CA GLU A 269 5.21 -16.49 -30.74
C GLU A 269 5.71 -15.15 -30.19
N LYS A 270 4.99 -14.59 -29.22
CA LYS A 270 5.36 -13.34 -28.56
C LYS A 270 6.63 -13.46 -27.74
N LEU A 271 6.82 -14.58 -27.04
CA LEU A 271 8.04 -14.86 -26.28
C LEU A 271 9.24 -15.01 -27.23
N ALA A 272 9.07 -15.75 -28.33
CA ALA A 272 10.12 -15.92 -29.33
C ALA A 272 10.58 -14.57 -29.92
N GLN A 273 9.63 -13.71 -30.31
CA GLN A 273 9.93 -12.37 -30.81
C GLN A 273 10.63 -11.50 -29.75
N PHE A 274 10.19 -11.55 -28.50
CA PHE A 274 10.78 -10.75 -27.43
C PHE A 274 12.21 -11.17 -27.07
N PHE A 275 12.52 -12.46 -27.20
CA PHE A 275 13.82 -13.03 -26.82
C PHE A 275 14.78 -13.25 -27.99
N GLU A 276 14.40 -12.93 -29.22
CA GLU A 276 15.22 -13.12 -30.43
C GLU A 276 16.63 -12.53 -30.30
N THR A 277 16.75 -11.35 -29.67
CA THR A 277 18.03 -10.64 -29.48
C THR A 277 18.70 -10.93 -28.14
N LYS A 278 18.12 -11.78 -27.28
CA LYS A 278 18.62 -12.06 -25.93
C LYS A 278 19.33 -13.40 -25.87
N THR A 279 20.45 -13.42 -25.14
CA THR A 279 21.18 -14.65 -24.79
C THR A 279 20.35 -15.51 -23.84
N PRO A 280 20.46 -16.86 -23.89
CA PRO A 280 19.64 -17.76 -23.09
C PRO A 280 19.62 -17.45 -21.58
N ASP A 281 20.75 -17.05 -21.02
CA ASP A 281 20.90 -16.67 -19.61
C ASP A 281 20.02 -15.47 -19.19
N LYS A 282 19.67 -14.60 -20.14
CA LYS A 282 18.84 -13.40 -19.97
C LYS A 282 17.38 -13.58 -20.38
N ARG A 283 16.99 -14.80 -20.78
CA ARG A 283 15.60 -15.13 -21.14
C ARG A 283 14.81 -15.49 -19.88
N ILE A 284 14.47 -14.48 -19.09
CA ILE A 284 13.63 -14.64 -17.89
C ILE A 284 12.24 -14.10 -18.19
N VAL A 285 11.22 -14.92 -17.94
CA VAL A 285 9.82 -14.49 -17.95
C VAL A 285 9.35 -14.30 -16.52
N TYR A 286 8.95 -13.09 -16.19
CA TYR A 286 8.42 -12.78 -14.87
C TYR A 286 6.90 -12.99 -14.85
N ILE A 287 6.39 -13.65 -13.82
CA ILE A 287 4.96 -13.93 -13.66
C ILE A 287 4.44 -13.26 -12.39
N LYS A 288 3.47 -12.36 -12.58
CA LYS A 288 2.53 -11.91 -11.55
C LYS A 288 1.30 -12.81 -11.63
N ALA A 289 0.91 -13.46 -10.55
CA ALA A 289 -0.32 -14.25 -10.53
C ALA A 289 -1.11 -14.00 -9.24
N ASP A 290 -2.44 -13.96 -9.37
CA ASP A 290 -3.32 -13.81 -8.23
C ASP A 290 -3.17 -14.99 -7.26
N SER A 291 -3.02 -14.71 -5.97
CA SER A 291 -2.83 -15.70 -4.91
C SER A 291 -3.94 -16.76 -4.88
N ASN A 292 -5.15 -16.39 -5.32
CA ASN A 292 -6.32 -17.26 -5.30
C ASN A 292 -6.54 -18.01 -6.63
N THR A 293 -5.74 -17.73 -7.67
CA THR A 293 -5.87 -18.46 -8.93
C THR A 293 -5.49 -19.94 -8.72
N PRO A 294 -6.25 -20.90 -9.28
CA PRO A 294 -5.85 -22.30 -9.31
C PRO A 294 -4.46 -22.49 -9.91
N TYR A 295 -3.65 -23.36 -9.30
CA TYR A 295 -2.31 -23.68 -9.77
C TYR A 295 -2.33 -24.29 -11.19
N GLU A 296 -3.41 -24.99 -11.55
CA GLU A 296 -3.66 -25.43 -12.92
C GLU A 296 -3.54 -24.31 -13.97
N ASN A 297 -4.08 -23.13 -13.68
CA ASN A 297 -4.01 -21.99 -14.61
C ASN A 297 -2.57 -21.49 -14.78
N VAL A 298 -1.76 -21.58 -13.71
CA VAL A 298 -0.35 -21.21 -13.71
C VAL A 298 0.47 -22.25 -14.48
N LEU A 299 0.19 -23.54 -14.27
CA LEU A 299 0.81 -24.65 -15.03
C LEU A 299 0.59 -24.49 -16.53
N GLN A 300 -0.59 -24.08 -16.97
CA GLN A 300 -0.86 -23.78 -18.38
C GLN A 300 0.02 -22.63 -18.90
N VAL A 301 0.29 -21.59 -18.10
CA VAL A 301 1.25 -20.53 -18.47
C VAL A 301 2.66 -21.12 -18.60
N PHE A 302 3.10 -21.88 -17.60
CA PHE A 302 4.42 -22.49 -17.59
C PHE A 302 4.62 -23.40 -18.80
N ASP A 303 3.60 -24.18 -19.18
CA ASP A 303 3.69 -25.03 -20.37
C ASP A 303 3.85 -24.22 -21.66
N SER A 304 3.11 -23.11 -21.81
CA SER A 304 3.30 -22.20 -22.95
C SER A 304 4.69 -21.56 -22.98
N ILE A 305 5.24 -21.18 -21.82
CA ILE A 305 6.60 -20.63 -21.70
C ILE A 305 7.64 -21.69 -22.07
N ARG A 306 7.47 -22.91 -21.55
CA ARG A 306 8.34 -24.06 -21.82
C ARG A 306 8.38 -24.40 -23.31
N ARG A 307 7.21 -24.41 -23.98
CA ARG A 307 7.11 -24.64 -25.44
C ARG A 307 7.81 -23.57 -26.28
N ALA A 308 8.02 -22.38 -25.71
CA ALA A 308 8.78 -21.30 -26.33
C ALA A 308 10.30 -21.39 -26.05
N GLU A 309 10.78 -22.54 -25.55
CA GLU A 309 12.19 -22.78 -25.19
C GLU A 309 12.73 -21.79 -24.14
N VAL A 310 11.86 -21.35 -23.24
CA VAL A 310 12.24 -20.55 -22.07
C VAL A 310 12.12 -21.42 -20.82
N ASP A 311 13.21 -21.55 -20.08
CA ASP A 311 13.30 -22.41 -18.90
C ASP A 311 13.31 -21.59 -17.59
N LYS A 312 13.74 -20.33 -17.59
CA LYS A 312 13.77 -19.48 -16.38
C LYS A 312 12.50 -18.65 -16.21
N VAL A 313 11.89 -18.79 -15.04
CA VAL A 313 10.70 -18.02 -14.64
C VAL A 313 10.96 -17.33 -13.31
N GLY A 314 10.71 -16.01 -13.25
CA GLY A 314 10.70 -15.23 -12.02
C GLY A 314 9.28 -15.11 -11.47
N LEU A 315 8.99 -15.77 -10.36
CA LEU A 315 7.68 -15.68 -9.68
C LEU A 315 7.64 -14.41 -8.85
N ILE A 316 6.91 -13.39 -9.31
CA ILE A 316 6.85 -12.11 -8.61
C ILE A 316 5.98 -12.25 -7.37
N VAL A 317 6.53 -11.79 -6.25
CA VAL A 317 5.92 -11.82 -4.91
C VAL A 317 6.16 -10.49 -4.21
N ILE A 318 5.52 -10.33 -3.06
CA ILE A 318 5.71 -9.19 -2.18
C ILE A 318 6.46 -9.67 -0.93
N GLY A 319 7.63 -9.09 -0.70
CA GLY A 319 8.48 -9.37 0.44
C GLY A 319 7.82 -9.03 1.77
N LYS A 320 8.47 -9.42 2.86
CA LYS A 320 8.05 -9.07 4.22
C LYS A 320 8.22 -7.57 4.47
N LYS A 321 7.30 -6.99 5.25
CA LYS A 321 7.42 -5.60 5.69
C LYS A 321 8.66 -5.42 6.56
N ASP A 322 9.49 -4.45 6.20
CA ASP A 322 10.66 -4.02 6.97
C ASP A 322 10.75 -2.48 7.04
N GLU A 323 11.87 -1.96 7.57
CA GLU A 323 12.09 -0.51 7.69
C GLU A 323 12.33 0.16 6.34
N ASP A 324 12.86 -0.58 5.35
CA ASP A 324 13.23 -0.07 4.04
C ASP A 324 12.03 -0.06 3.06
N ASP A 325 11.12 -1.01 3.22
CA ASP A 325 9.85 -1.10 2.49
C ASP A 325 8.63 -1.25 3.43
N PRO A 326 8.28 -0.20 4.19
CA PRO A 326 7.19 -0.23 5.16
C PRO A 326 5.80 -0.41 4.54
N TYR A 327 5.69 -0.28 3.22
CA TYR A 327 4.45 -0.39 2.45
C TYR A 327 4.45 -1.57 1.46
N GLN A 328 5.53 -2.36 1.47
CA GLN A 328 5.75 -3.53 0.63
C GLN A 328 5.45 -3.26 -0.85
N ILE A 329 6.00 -2.17 -1.36
CA ILE A 329 5.80 -1.73 -2.75
C ILE A 329 6.82 -2.32 -3.73
N SER A 330 7.92 -2.83 -3.22
CA SER A 330 9.02 -3.38 -4.01
C SER A 330 8.70 -4.82 -4.38
N PRO A 331 8.65 -5.17 -5.68
CA PRO A 331 8.47 -6.55 -6.07
C PRO A 331 9.76 -7.33 -5.79
N GLU A 332 9.60 -8.52 -5.23
CA GLU A 332 10.65 -9.53 -5.13
C GLU A 332 10.31 -10.70 -6.06
N MET A 333 11.24 -11.63 -6.24
CA MET A 333 10.98 -12.83 -7.02
C MET A 333 11.60 -14.10 -6.44
N PHE A 334 10.97 -15.22 -6.77
CA PHE A 334 11.64 -16.53 -6.76
C PHE A 334 11.98 -16.96 -8.18
N GLU A 335 13.26 -17.26 -8.44
CA GLU A 335 13.64 -17.94 -9.68
C GLU A 335 13.27 -19.42 -9.58
N VAL A 336 12.47 -19.88 -10.54
CA VAL A 336 12.17 -21.30 -10.76
C VAL A 336 12.52 -21.71 -12.18
N ARG A 337 12.80 -23.00 -12.37
CA ARG A 337 13.13 -23.59 -13.66
C ARG A 337 12.05 -24.52 -14.16
N LEU A 338 11.71 -24.38 -15.43
CA LEU A 338 10.83 -25.27 -16.15
C LEU A 338 11.63 -26.43 -16.75
N PRO A 339 11.03 -27.63 -16.82
CA PRO A 339 11.71 -28.78 -17.40
C PRO A 339 11.88 -28.59 -18.90
N ALA A 340 12.97 -29.10 -19.47
CA ALA A 340 13.12 -29.15 -20.91
C ALA A 340 11.97 -29.97 -21.54
N PRO A 341 11.56 -29.68 -22.79
CA PRO A 341 10.68 -30.58 -23.53
C PRO A 341 11.27 -31.98 -23.56
N VAL A 342 10.46 -32.97 -23.18
CA VAL A 342 10.86 -34.38 -23.18
C VAL A 342 11.09 -34.81 -24.63
N ASP A 343 12.27 -35.31 -24.92
CA ASP A 343 12.51 -36.12 -26.12
C ASP A 343 12.14 -37.57 -25.77
N ASP A 344 11.06 -38.08 -26.35
CA ASP A 344 10.54 -39.44 -26.09
C ASP A 344 11.56 -40.56 -26.42
N THR A 345 12.69 -40.21 -27.04
CA THR A 345 13.73 -41.17 -27.43
C THR A 345 14.80 -41.41 -26.36
N ASP A 346 14.88 -40.57 -25.32
CA ASP A 346 15.87 -40.71 -24.25
C ASP A 346 15.31 -41.45 -23.02
N LEU A 347 15.74 -42.70 -22.84
CA LEU A 347 15.54 -43.46 -21.60
C LEU A 347 16.45 -42.90 -20.50
N VAL A 348 16.12 -41.73 -19.95
CA VAL A 348 16.84 -41.13 -18.83
C VAL A 348 16.53 -41.94 -17.57
N LYS A 349 17.55 -42.59 -17.01
CA LYS A 349 17.43 -43.27 -15.72
C LYS A 349 17.19 -42.23 -14.62
N PRO A 350 16.17 -42.39 -13.75
CA PRO A 350 15.93 -41.46 -12.65
C PRO A 350 17.15 -41.35 -11.73
N ASN A 351 17.59 -40.12 -11.45
CA ASN A 351 18.69 -39.89 -10.52
C ASN A 351 18.22 -40.24 -9.09
N PRO A 352 18.87 -41.20 -8.39
CA PRO A 352 18.46 -41.63 -7.05
C PRO A 352 18.59 -40.54 -5.98
N LEU A 353 19.32 -39.45 -6.25
CA LEU A 353 19.48 -38.30 -5.37
C LEU A 353 18.46 -37.18 -5.63
N THR A 354 17.51 -37.41 -6.54
CA THR A 354 16.46 -36.42 -6.82
C THR A 354 15.63 -36.16 -5.56
N LEU A 355 15.48 -34.88 -5.21
CA LEU A 355 14.56 -34.45 -4.17
C LEU A 355 13.30 -33.90 -4.82
N VAL A 356 12.15 -34.46 -4.45
CA VAL A 356 10.83 -34.05 -4.90
C VAL A 356 10.03 -33.62 -3.68
N ALA A 357 9.77 -32.32 -3.58
CA ALA A 357 8.85 -31.78 -2.59
C ALA A 357 7.46 -31.68 -3.22
N ALA A 358 6.49 -32.36 -2.62
CA ALA A 358 5.14 -32.45 -3.15
C ALA A 358 4.11 -31.79 -2.22
N LEU A 359 3.14 -31.09 -2.82
CA LEU A 359 1.95 -30.57 -2.17
C LEU A 359 0.72 -31.27 -2.74
N ASP A 360 0.06 -32.09 -1.93
CA ASP A 360 -1.13 -32.83 -2.36
C ASP A 360 -2.40 -31.96 -2.34
N LYS A 361 -3.54 -32.55 -2.73
CA LYS A 361 -4.83 -31.86 -2.83
C LYS A 361 -5.39 -31.46 -1.47
N GLU A 362 -4.93 -32.11 -0.40
CA GLU A 362 -5.34 -31.86 0.98
C GLU A 362 -4.42 -30.84 1.68
N GLY A 363 -3.45 -30.27 0.96
CA GLY A 363 -2.51 -29.29 1.51
C GLY A 363 -1.39 -29.91 2.36
N ARG A 364 -1.13 -31.22 2.22
CA ARG A 364 -0.06 -31.91 2.94
C ARG A 364 1.24 -31.91 2.15
N LEU A 365 2.33 -31.72 2.88
CA LEU A 365 3.68 -31.71 2.36
C LEU A 365 4.27 -33.11 2.38
N LYS A 366 5.01 -33.45 1.32
CA LYS A 366 5.82 -34.67 1.25
C LYS A 366 7.19 -34.38 0.67
N LEU A 367 8.22 -35.09 1.14
CA LEU A 367 9.55 -35.11 0.53
C LEU A 367 9.86 -36.54 0.10
N ASN A 368 10.07 -36.78 -1.20
CA ASN A 368 10.28 -38.11 -1.77
C ASN A 368 9.24 -39.16 -1.33
N GLY A 369 8.00 -38.72 -1.07
CA GLY A 369 6.89 -39.57 -0.62
C GLY A 369 6.72 -39.66 0.90
N GLU A 370 7.72 -39.26 1.69
CA GLU A 370 7.65 -39.19 3.15
C GLU A 370 6.86 -37.95 3.59
N GLY A 371 5.97 -38.08 4.58
CA GLY A 371 5.12 -36.98 5.05
C GLY A 371 5.89 -35.94 5.87
N MET A 372 5.70 -34.66 5.54
CA MET A 372 6.43 -33.51 6.12
C MET A 372 5.50 -32.48 6.78
N GLY A 373 4.26 -32.86 7.11
CA GLY A 373 3.27 -31.96 7.71
C GLY A 373 2.35 -31.31 6.67
N THR A 374 2.05 -30.03 6.85
CA THR A 374 1.07 -29.30 6.01
C THR A 374 1.66 -28.01 5.49
N ILE A 375 1.07 -27.42 4.45
CA ILE A 375 1.57 -26.14 3.89
C ILE A 375 1.50 -24.95 4.87
N GLY A 376 0.72 -25.08 5.95
CA GLY A 376 0.69 -24.09 7.04
C GLY A 376 1.76 -24.31 8.11
N ASP A 377 2.47 -25.44 8.08
CA ASP A 377 3.51 -25.84 9.02
C ASP A 377 4.61 -26.61 8.26
N SER A 378 5.51 -25.84 7.64
CA SER A 378 6.61 -26.33 6.79
C SER A 378 7.90 -26.62 7.55
N GLU A 379 7.93 -26.46 8.88
CA GLU A 379 9.16 -26.54 9.68
C GLU A 379 9.86 -27.90 9.52
N ASN A 380 9.08 -28.99 9.47
CA ASN A 380 9.60 -30.33 9.27
C ASN A 380 10.24 -30.51 7.89
N LEU A 381 9.62 -29.97 6.83
CA LEU A 381 10.17 -30.01 5.48
C LEU A 381 11.51 -29.24 5.43
N GLU A 382 11.53 -28.04 6.01
CA GLU A 382 12.72 -27.18 6.02
C GLU A 382 13.87 -27.82 6.80
N ALA A 383 13.60 -28.33 7.99
CA ALA A 383 14.59 -29.00 8.83
C ALA A 383 15.19 -30.22 8.10
N ARG A 384 14.33 -31.04 7.48
CA ARG A 384 14.78 -32.24 6.76
C ARG A 384 15.63 -31.88 5.54
N LEU A 385 15.25 -30.83 4.79
CA LEU A 385 16.03 -30.38 3.64
C LEU A 385 17.39 -29.81 4.06
N LYS A 386 17.45 -29.01 5.13
CA LYS A 386 18.71 -28.49 5.70
C LYS A 386 19.64 -29.63 6.11
N GLU A 387 19.11 -30.67 6.73
CA GLU A 387 19.87 -31.88 7.10
C GLU A 387 20.42 -32.60 5.85
N VAL A 388 19.58 -32.87 4.85
CA VAL A 388 20.01 -33.52 3.60
C VAL A 388 21.10 -32.71 2.89
N PHE A 389 20.98 -31.37 2.86
CA PHE A 389 21.97 -30.52 2.25
C PHE A 389 23.30 -30.50 3.02
N ALA A 390 23.26 -30.52 4.35
CA ALA A 390 24.45 -30.64 5.18
C ALA A 390 25.15 -32.00 4.98
N GLU A 391 24.38 -33.09 4.89
CA GLU A 391 24.92 -34.42 4.58
C GLU A 391 25.59 -34.46 3.20
N ARG A 392 24.97 -33.85 2.18
CA ARG A 392 25.54 -33.74 0.83
C ARG A 392 26.83 -32.94 0.82
N GLU A 393 26.91 -31.87 1.60
CA GLU A 393 28.11 -31.05 1.74
C GLU A 393 29.26 -31.84 2.38
N ILE A 394 28.98 -32.57 3.47
CA ILE A 394 29.96 -33.44 4.15
C ILE A 394 30.46 -34.54 3.22
N ASN A 395 29.55 -35.14 2.44
CA ASN A 395 29.85 -36.27 1.55
C ASN A 395 30.37 -35.85 0.17
N GLY A 396 30.48 -34.54 -0.12
CA GLY A 396 30.95 -34.05 -1.42
C GLY A 396 30.04 -34.44 -2.58
N VAL A 397 28.72 -34.38 -2.39
CA VAL A 397 27.73 -34.65 -3.45
C VAL A 397 27.53 -33.38 -4.25
N PHE A 398 28.16 -33.32 -5.43
CA PHE A 398 28.08 -32.18 -6.35
C PHE A 398 27.04 -32.41 -7.44
N ARG A 399 26.46 -31.31 -7.93
CA ARG A 399 25.62 -31.32 -9.13
C ARG A 399 26.45 -31.72 -10.35
N GLU A 400 25.85 -32.49 -11.25
CA GLU A 400 26.47 -32.84 -12.54
C GLU A 400 26.93 -31.57 -13.28
N ASP A 401 28.13 -31.63 -13.86
CA ASP A 401 28.78 -30.54 -14.58
C ASP A 401 28.99 -29.24 -13.77
N SER A 402 29.02 -29.35 -12.43
CA SER A 402 29.19 -28.22 -11.53
C SER A 402 30.06 -28.57 -10.31
N ASN A 403 30.67 -27.54 -9.69
CA ASN A 403 31.35 -27.64 -8.40
C ASN A 403 30.43 -27.22 -7.23
N GLU A 404 29.14 -27.05 -7.49
CA GLU A 404 28.14 -26.71 -6.47
C GLU A 404 27.58 -27.97 -5.82
N ILE A 405 27.33 -27.91 -4.51
CA ILE A 405 26.62 -28.97 -3.79
C ILE A 405 25.24 -29.18 -4.40
N GLU A 406 24.85 -30.44 -4.57
CA GLU A 406 23.57 -30.82 -5.12
C GLU A 406 22.41 -30.42 -4.18
N LYS A 407 21.84 -29.23 -4.39
CA LYS A 407 20.70 -28.69 -3.63
C LYS A 407 19.45 -28.50 -4.48
N THR A 408 19.38 -29.17 -5.64
CA THR A 408 18.25 -29.08 -6.56
C THR A 408 17.03 -29.78 -5.96
N ILE A 409 15.89 -29.11 -6.01
CA ILE A 409 14.60 -29.68 -5.61
C ILE A 409 13.62 -29.51 -6.75
N PHE A 410 12.83 -30.55 -6.99
CA PHE A 410 11.70 -30.51 -7.91
C PHE A 410 10.39 -30.37 -7.12
N LEU A 411 9.52 -29.48 -7.56
CA LEU A 411 8.23 -29.22 -6.95
C LEU A 411 7.13 -29.92 -7.72
N LYS A 412 6.30 -30.67 -7.01
CA LYS A 412 5.11 -31.32 -7.54
C LYS A 412 3.87 -30.86 -6.79
N VAL A 413 3.02 -30.07 -7.43
CA VAL A 413 1.84 -29.50 -6.77
C VAL A 413 0.57 -29.97 -7.48
N ALA A 414 -0.42 -30.42 -6.70
CA ALA A 414 -1.69 -30.82 -7.28
C ALA A 414 -2.41 -29.63 -7.94
N LYS A 415 -2.97 -29.86 -9.15
CA LYS A 415 -3.65 -28.86 -9.99
C LYS A 415 -4.70 -28.02 -9.24
N SER A 416 -5.39 -28.62 -8.26
CA SER A 416 -6.46 -27.98 -7.46
C SER A 416 -5.98 -27.03 -6.37
N ASN A 417 -4.68 -27.00 -6.05
CA ASN A 417 -4.15 -26.05 -5.08
C ASN A 417 -4.19 -24.63 -5.60
N LYS A 418 -4.10 -23.65 -4.70
CA LYS A 418 -3.99 -22.23 -5.06
C LYS A 418 -2.54 -21.86 -5.36
N TYR A 419 -2.34 -20.86 -6.21
CA TYR A 419 -1.02 -20.29 -6.46
C TYR A 419 -0.33 -19.79 -5.18
N GLY A 420 -1.09 -19.19 -4.25
CA GLY A 420 -0.54 -18.77 -2.96
C GLY A 420 0.06 -19.92 -2.13
N ASP A 421 -0.51 -21.12 -2.20
CA ASP A 421 0.02 -22.29 -1.48
C ASP A 421 1.23 -22.89 -2.20
N PHE A 422 1.27 -22.83 -3.53
CA PHE A 422 2.49 -23.12 -4.29
C PHE A 422 3.65 -22.20 -3.90
N ILE A 423 3.39 -20.90 -3.73
CA ILE A 423 4.42 -19.93 -3.35
C ILE A 423 4.95 -20.16 -1.94
N LYS A 424 4.09 -20.56 -0.98
CA LYS A 424 4.54 -20.98 0.34
C LYS A 424 5.48 -22.20 0.27
N LEU A 425 5.21 -23.15 -0.63
CA LEU A 425 6.09 -24.29 -0.84
C LEU A 425 7.44 -23.84 -1.40
N VAL A 426 7.45 -22.95 -2.40
CA VAL A 426 8.67 -22.36 -2.97
C VAL A 426 9.48 -21.66 -1.88
N GLN A 427 8.82 -20.85 -1.04
CA GLN A 427 9.43 -20.16 0.10
C GLN A 427 10.06 -21.15 1.09
N ALA A 428 9.34 -22.19 1.50
CA ALA A 428 9.86 -23.19 2.43
C ALA A 428 11.13 -23.87 1.90
N VAL A 429 11.11 -24.34 0.65
CA VAL A 429 12.30 -24.99 0.07
C VAL A 429 13.45 -24.01 -0.13
N ARG A 430 13.17 -22.76 -0.51
CA ARG A 430 14.19 -21.70 -0.66
C ARG A 430 14.82 -21.34 0.68
N GLY A 431 14.02 -21.21 1.74
CA GLY A 431 14.48 -20.98 3.12
C GLY A 431 15.32 -22.13 3.70
N ALA A 432 15.17 -23.34 3.15
CA ALA A 432 16.05 -24.46 3.45
C ALA A 432 17.40 -24.41 2.71
N GLY A 433 17.58 -23.47 1.77
CA GLY A 433 18.80 -23.32 0.96
C GLY A 433 18.75 -24.01 -0.39
N ALA A 434 17.55 -24.39 -0.87
CA ALA A 434 17.40 -25.02 -2.18
C ALA A 434 17.71 -24.04 -3.33
N HIS A 435 18.57 -24.47 -4.25
CA HIS A 435 18.83 -23.77 -5.50
C HIS A 435 19.54 -24.72 -6.50
N PRO A 436 19.05 -24.86 -7.75
CA PRO A 436 17.83 -24.29 -8.31
C PRO A 436 16.57 -25.04 -7.86
N ILE A 437 15.41 -24.41 -8.09
CA ILE A 437 14.09 -24.99 -7.82
C ILE A 437 13.45 -25.32 -9.17
N GLY A 438 13.23 -26.60 -9.46
CA GLY A 438 12.58 -27.09 -10.67
C GLY A 438 11.08 -27.33 -10.47
N ILE A 439 10.28 -27.13 -11.51
CA ILE A 439 8.84 -27.44 -11.49
C ILE A 439 8.58 -28.73 -12.25
N GLN A 440 7.82 -29.65 -11.68
CA GLN A 440 7.30 -30.81 -12.42
C GLN A 440 5.97 -30.43 -13.08
N ILE A 441 5.97 -30.48 -14.41
CA ILE A 441 4.78 -30.37 -15.23
C ILE A 441 4.41 -31.79 -15.64
N ASP A 442 3.88 -32.58 -14.70
CA ASP A 442 3.30 -33.88 -15.05
C ASP A 442 2.09 -33.63 -15.98
N GLU A 443 1.91 -34.53 -16.95
CA GLU A 443 0.98 -34.39 -18.09
C GLU A 443 -0.28 -33.57 -17.76
N ILE A 444 -0.45 -32.47 -18.50
CA ILE A 444 -1.60 -31.57 -18.39
C ILE A 444 -2.90 -32.27 -18.84
N ASN A 445 -2.81 -33.51 -19.35
CA ASN A 445 -3.93 -34.32 -19.83
C ASN A 445 -4.94 -34.71 -18.74
#